data_AF-Q209M5-F1
#
_entry.id   AF-Q209M5-F1
#
_cell.length_a   1.000
_cell.length_b   1.000
_cell.length_c   1.000
_cell.angle_alpha   90.00
_cell.angle_beta   90.00
_cell.angle_gamma   90.00
#
_symmetry.space_group_name_H-M   'P 1'
#
loop_
_entity.id
_entity.type
_entity.pdbx_description
1 polymer ?
#
loop_
_entity_poly.entity_id
_entity_poly.type
_entity_poly.pdbx_seq_one_letter_code
_entity_poly.pdbx_strand_id
1 'polypeptide(L)'
;MNKMTAISYVRNFALVSLASLALAGCFEQKPLEETKSVEFYSQNSADRAAMVKRCADNPGELKETPNCVNAMQAEKAATSGSLKKLNNW
;
A
#
# COMPACT_ATOMS: atom_id res chain seq x y z
N MET A 1 -27.20 -40.51 22.21
CA MET A 1 -26.05 -39.73 21.70
C MET A 1 -24.80 -40.10 22.51
N ASN A 2 -23.74 -40.59 21.87
CA ASN A 2 -22.56 -41.13 22.55
C ASN A 2 -21.62 -39.99 22.98
N LYS A 3 -21.24 -39.91 24.27
CA LYS A 3 -20.45 -38.79 24.81
C LYS A 3 -19.08 -38.65 24.12
N MET A 4 -18.54 -39.76 23.61
CA MET A 4 -17.28 -39.80 22.85
C MET A 4 -17.32 -39.04 21.52
N THR A 5 -18.42 -39.10 20.77
CA THR A 5 -18.54 -38.36 19.51
C THR A 5 -18.65 -36.85 19.76
N ALA A 6 -19.39 -36.45 20.80
CA ALA A 6 -19.53 -35.04 21.18
C ALA A 6 -18.19 -34.39 21.57
N ILE A 7 -17.32 -35.11 22.30
CA ILE A 7 -15.98 -34.61 22.70
C ILE A 7 -15.07 -34.41 21.49
N SER A 8 -15.11 -35.31 20.51
CA SER A 8 -14.31 -35.19 19.28
C SER A 8 -14.75 -34.01 18.41
N TYR A 9 -16.05 -33.73 18.29
CA TYR A 9 -16.55 -32.58 17.54
C TYR A 9 -16.14 -31.24 18.14
N VAL A 10 -16.23 -31.10 19.47
CA VAL A 10 -15.86 -29.88 20.19
C VAL A 10 -14.36 -29.58 20.05
N ARG A 11 -13.50 -30.60 20.14
CA ARG A 11 -12.05 -30.46 19.98
C ARG A 11 -11.66 -30.00 18.57
N ASN A 12 -12.25 -30.60 17.53
CA ASN A 12 -11.94 -30.21 16.15
C ASN A 12 -12.42 -28.79 15.84
N PHE A 13 -13.59 -28.41 16.36
CA PHE A 13 -14.12 -27.06 16.16
C PHE A 13 -13.26 -25.99 16.85
N ALA A 14 -12.73 -26.29 18.05
CA ALA A 14 -11.84 -25.40 18.79
C ALA A 14 -10.49 -25.17 18.07
N LEU A 15 -9.95 -26.18 17.39
CA LEU A 15 -8.71 -26.04 16.61
C LEU A 15 -8.93 -25.19 15.34
N VAL A 16 -10.06 -25.37 14.67
CA VAL A 16 -10.41 -24.60 13.47
C VAL A 16 -10.70 -23.13 13.81
N SER A 17 -11.38 -22.85 14.93
CA SER A 17 -11.66 -21.48 15.37
C SER A 17 -10.39 -20.73 15.78
N LEU A 18 -9.46 -21.40 16.47
CA LEU A 18 -8.19 -20.78 16.86
C LEU A 18 -7.32 -20.45 15.64
N ALA A 19 -7.31 -21.32 14.62
CA ALA A 19 -6.58 -21.07 13.38
C ALA A 19 -7.17 -19.92 12.55
N SER A 20 -8.49 -19.72 12.57
CA SER A 20 -9.14 -18.65 11.81
C SER A 20 -8.96 -17.26 12.44
N LEU A 21 -8.82 -17.17 13.77
CA LEU A 21 -8.47 -15.92 14.46
C LEU A 21 -7.06 -15.40 14.10
N ALA A 22 -6.13 -16.29 13.75
CA ALA A 22 -4.78 -15.91 13.34
C ALA A 22 -4.74 -15.18 11.98
N LEU A 23 -5.76 -15.33 11.13
CA LEU A 23 -5.85 -14.67 9.82
C LEU A 23 -6.46 -13.27 9.87
N ALA A 24 -7.10 -12.88 10.98
CA ALA A 24 -7.75 -11.58 11.11
C ALA A 24 -6.77 -10.38 11.11
N GLY A 25 -5.46 -10.63 11.28
CA GLY A 25 -4.42 -9.59 11.24
C GLY A 25 -3.86 -9.28 9.84
N CYS A 26 -4.25 -10.02 8.78
CA CYS A 26 -3.71 -9.78 7.43
C CYS A 26 -4.30 -8.55 6.73
N PHE A 27 -5.36 -7.95 7.27
CA PHE A 27 -6.06 -6.84 6.63
C PHE A 27 -6.15 -5.64 7.57
N GLU A 28 -5.00 -5.04 7.87
CA GLU A 28 -4.98 -3.77 8.59
C GLU A 28 -5.51 -2.67 7.65
N GLN A 29 -6.73 -2.20 7.92
CA GLN A 29 -7.28 -1.04 7.20
C GLN A 29 -6.49 0.20 7.60
N LYS A 30 -5.53 0.60 6.76
CA LYS A 30 -4.82 1.87 6.96
C LYS A 30 -5.80 3.03 6.81
N PRO A 31 -5.71 4.07 7.65
CA PRO A 31 -6.46 5.31 7.45
C PRO A 31 -6.25 5.82 6.03
N LEU A 32 -7.33 6.21 5.37
CA LEU A 32 -7.26 6.82 4.05
C LEU A 32 -6.48 8.13 4.16
N GLU A 33 -5.30 8.18 3.57
CA GLU A 33 -4.55 9.42 3.47
C GLU A 33 -5.23 10.38 2.50
N GLU A 34 -5.15 11.68 2.80
CA GLU A 34 -5.61 12.71 1.89
C GLU A 34 -4.92 12.56 0.53
N THR A 35 -5.71 12.55 -0.54
CA THR A 35 -5.16 12.48 -1.89
C THR A 35 -4.64 13.85 -2.31
N LYS A 36 -3.34 13.94 -2.57
CA LYS A 36 -2.66 15.12 -3.10
C LYS A 36 -2.60 15.05 -4.62
N SER A 37 -2.82 16.19 -5.27
CA SER A 37 -2.82 16.29 -6.74
C SER A 37 -1.40 16.22 -7.33
N VAL A 38 -1.32 16.04 -8.65
CA VAL A 38 -0.04 16.16 -9.38
C VAL A 38 0.56 17.55 -9.18
N GLU A 39 -0.26 18.61 -9.23
CA GLU A 39 0.18 20.00 -9.06
C GLU A 39 0.85 20.25 -7.71
N PHE A 40 0.28 19.67 -6.64
CA PHE A 40 0.90 19.72 -5.31
C PHE A 40 2.32 19.13 -5.35
N TYR A 41 2.48 17.92 -5.89
CA TYR A 41 3.81 17.28 -5.97
C TYR A 41 4.76 17.99 -6.95
N SER A 42 4.25 18.67 -7.98
CA SER A 42 5.06 19.49 -8.87
C SER A 42 5.69 20.67 -8.13
N GLN A 43 4.92 21.33 -7.26
CA GLN A 43 5.36 22.50 -6.49
C GLN A 43 6.14 22.13 -5.21
N ASN A 44 5.96 20.91 -4.69
CA ASN A 44 6.56 20.46 -3.43
C ASN A 44 7.54 19.29 -3.69
N SER A 45 8.78 19.63 -4.05
CA SER A 45 9.80 18.64 -4.43
C SER A 45 10.19 17.67 -3.30
N ALA A 46 10.22 18.14 -2.05
CA ALA A 46 10.52 17.31 -0.90
C ALA A 46 9.43 16.24 -0.67
N ASP A 47 8.16 16.64 -0.68
CA ASP A 47 7.03 15.72 -0.56
C ASP A 47 6.96 14.73 -1.72
N ARG A 48 7.26 15.19 -2.94
CA ARG A 48 7.35 14.32 -4.11
C ARG A 48 8.43 13.25 -3.93
N ALA A 49 9.64 13.65 -3.56
CA ALA A 49 10.75 12.72 -3.35
C ALA A 49 10.45 11.70 -2.24
N ALA A 50 9.85 12.15 -1.14
CA ALA A 50 9.43 11.28 -0.03
C ALA A 50 8.35 10.28 -0.48
N MET A 51 7.33 10.73 -1.21
CA MET A 51 6.26 9.86 -1.70
C MET A 51 6.77 8.87 -2.75
N VAL A 52 7.62 9.31 -3.69
CA VAL A 52 8.25 8.42 -4.69
C VAL A 52 9.09 7.34 -4.01
N LYS A 53 9.85 7.69 -2.97
CA LYS A 53 10.59 6.69 -2.18
C LYS A 53 9.63 5.70 -1.51
N ARG A 54 8.60 6.19 -0.83
CA ARG A 54 7.59 5.34 -0.17
C ARG A 54 6.93 4.37 -1.15
N CYS A 55 6.60 4.84 -2.35
CA CYS A 55 6.07 4.04 -3.45
C CYS A 55 7.00 2.89 -3.84
N ALA A 56 8.30 3.17 -3.96
CA ALA A 56 9.31 2.19 -4.34
C ALA A 56 9.55 1.15 -3.24
N ASP A 57 9.44 1.55 -1.97
CA ASP A 57 9.65 0.67 -0.82
C ASP A 57 8.49 -0.35 -0.63
N ASN A 58 7.28 -0.06 -1.14
CA ASN A 58 6.12 -0.97 -1.03
C ASN A 58 5.23 -0.96 -2.29
N PRO A 59 5.73 -1.48 -3.43
CA PRO A 59 5.01 -1.39 -4.70
C PRO A 59 3.78 -2.29 -4.75
N GLY A 60 3.74 -3.39 -3.99
CA GLY A 60 2.60 -4.30 -3.96
C GLY A 60 1.35 -3.68 -3.35
N GLU A 61 1.52 -2.77 -2.38
CA GLU A 61 0.42 -2.11 -1.70
C GLU A 61 0.15 -0.70 -2.26
N LEU A 62 1.21 0.04 -2.61
CA LEU A 62 1.10 1.50 -2.81
C LEU A 62 1.10 1.94 -4.28
N LYS A 63 1.63 1.14 -5.21
CA LYS A 63 1.88 1.56 -6.60
C LYS A 63 0.66 2.16 -7.30
N GLU A 64 -0.52 1.61 -7.04
CA GLU A 64 -1.77 2.04 -7.69
C GLU A 64 -2.57 3.05 -6.87
N THR A 65 -2.06 3.46 -5.69
CA THR A 65 -2.72 4.49 -4.89
C THR A 65 -2.67 5.86 -5.59
N PRO A 66 -3.69 6.72 -5.42
CA PRO A 66 -3.72 8.03 -6.06
C PRO A 66 -2.49 8.90 -5.75
N ASN A 67 -2.02 8.89 -4.49
CA ASN A 67 -0.83 9.65 -4.09
C ASN A 67 0.42 9.18 -4.83
N CYS A 68 0.57 7.86 -5.00
CA CYS A 68 1.71 7.29 -5.68
C CYS A 68 1.70 7.59 -7.19
N VAL A 69 0.54 7.44 -7.82
CA VAL A 69 0.34 7.78 -9.24
C VAL A 69 0.61 9.26 -9.50
N ASN A 70 0.14 10.15 -8.61
CA ASN A 70 0.32 11.60 -8.78
C ASN A 70 1.78 12.03 -8.57
N ALA A 71 2.44 11.50 -7.53
CA ALA A 71 3.86 11.79 -7.27
C ALA A 71 4.76 11.31 -8.42
N MET A 72 4.51 10.10 -8.94
CA MET A 72 5.26 9.55 -10.07
C MET A 72 5.05 10.33 -11.37
N GLN A 73 3.85 10.87 -11.62
CA GLN A 73 3.61 11.75 -12.76
C GLN A 73 4.38 13.07 -12.64
N ALA A 74 4.35 13.69 -11.46
CA ALA A 74 5.14 14.90 -11.20
C ALA A 74 6.65 14.64 -11.36
N GLU A 75 7.15 13.48 -10.93
CA GLU A 75 8.57 13.12 -11.03
C GLU A 75 9.00 12.92 -12.49
N LYS A 76 8.16 12.26 -13.30
CA LYS A 76 8.38 12.13 -14.75
C LYS A 76 8.44 13.48 -15.45
N ALA A 77 7.57 14.41 -15.09
CA ALA A 77 7.58 15.76 -15.65
C ALA A 77 8.86 16.53 -15.28
N ALA A 78 9.27 16.48 -14.01
CA ALA A 78 10.47 17.16 -13.52
C ALA A 78 11.76 16.64 -14.18
N THR A 79 11.88 15.32 -14.32
CA THR A 79 13.04 14.67 -14.95
C THR A 79 13.07 14.88 -16.46
N SER A 80 11.92 14.86 -17.14
CA SER A 80 11.82 15.15 -18.58
C SER A 80 12.24 16.59 -18.89
N GLY A 81 11.87 17.56 -18.04
CA GLY A 81 12.37 18.94 -18.16
C GLY A 81 13.88 19.04 -18.00
N SER A 82 14.47 18.22 -17.13
CA SER A 82 15.92 18.15 -16.95
C SER A 82 16.62 17.61 -18.20
N LEU A 83 16.09 16.56 -18.84
CA LEU A 83 16.61 16.06 -20.13
C LEU A 83 16.50 17.11 -21.24
N LYS A 84 15.38 17.84 -21.31
CA LYS A 84 15.22 18.96 -22.24
C LYS A 84 16.22 20.10 -21.99
N LYS A 85 16.78 20.24 -20.80
CA LYS A 85 17.82 21.25 -20.55
C LYS A 85 19.19 20.81 -21.08
N LEU A 86 19.46 19.51 -21.09
CA LEU A 86 20.74 18.93 -21.50
C LEU A 86 20.90 18.83 -23.02
N ASN A 87 19.81 18.68 -23.77
CA ASN A 87 19.84 18.56 -25.23
C ASN A 87 19.75 19.91 -25.98
N ASN A 88 19.73 21.04 -25.27
CA ASN A 88 19.71 22.39 -25.85
C ASN A 88 21.10 23.07 -25.83
N TRP A 89 22.18 22.28 -25.94
CA TRP A 89 23.58 22.75 -25.95
C TRP A 89 24.19 22.56 -27.34
#